data_AF-A0A2N2SXI2-F1
#
_entry.id   AF-A0A2N2SXI2-F1
#
_cell.length_a   1.000
_cell.length_b   1.000
_cell.length_c   1.000
_cell.angle_alpha   90.00
_cell.angle_beta   90.00
_cell.angle_gamma   90.00
#
_symmetry.space_group_name_H-M   'P 1'
#
loop_
_entity.id
_entity.type
_entity.pdbx_description
1 polymer ?
#
loop_
_entity_poly.entity_id
_entity_poly.type
_entity_poly.pdbx_seq_one_letter_code
_entity_poly.pdbx_strand_id
1 'polypeptide(L)'
;MKHLPRSLFARTALTLALAFIVFQAAAFWVVYRTLIVPVAERSADDLAGLVVLSAQTWVELPPETRAAFEQELARRHGLRLTTLDVGAVADAPQFAFRTQIEAALSRRVGESVVLRGVPNKAAAWLDIPVGGHDLRVGFFPDRYAVKPPLAAIAVVGVGAFLSLLTALFLVRRITVPLARAAQAASQVGAGELPDPLPETGPAELAELARRFNIMAAEVRELLDNRTTLLAGIS
;
A
#
# COMPACT_ATOMS: atom_id res chain seq x y z
N MET A 1 8.23 28.05 2.37
CA MET A 1 9.01 28.33 1.13
C MET A 1 8.87 27.12 0.21
N LYS A 2 7.97 27.16 -0.78
CA LYS A 2 7.79 26.06 -1.76
C LYS A 2 7.99 26.65 -3.15
N HIS A 3 9.03 26.19 -3.85
CA HIS A 3 9.25 26.46 -5.26
C HIS A 3 8.14 25.78 -6.06
N LEU A 4 7.00 26.45 -6.26
CA LEU A 4 6.01 26.00 -7.24
C LEU A 4 6.63 26.11 -8.63
N PRO A 5 6.51 25.09 -9.48
CA PRO A 5 7.05 25.15 -10.82
C PRO A 5 6.28 26.22 -11.63
N ARG A 6 7.04 27.09 -12.31
CA ARG A 6 6.52 28.24 -13.05
C ARG A 6 5.89 27.88 -14.41
N SER A 7 5.99 26.64 -14.88
CA SER A 7 5.38 26.21 -16.15
C SER A 7 3.96 25.65 -15.95
N LEU A 8 3.02 26.02 -16.81
CA LEU A 8 1.65 25.50 -16.82
C LEU A 8 1.63 23.97 -16.91
N PHE A 9 2.55 23.41 -17.69
CA PHE A 9 2.71 21.96 -17.84
C PHE A 9 3.13 21.26 -16.54
N ALA A 10 4.09 21.82 -15.80
CA ALA A 10 4.50 21.24 -14.52
C ALA A 10 3.38 21.33 -13.47
N ARG A 11 2.53 22.37 -13.55
CA ARG A 11 1.33 22.48 -12.72
C ARG A 11 0.26 21.44 -13.11
N THR A 12 0.00 21.22 -14.40
CA THR A 12 -0.97 20.19 -14.84
C THR A 12 -0.47 18.78 -14.50
N ALA A 13 0.81 18.49 -14.69
CA ALA A 13 1.39 17.21 -14.28
C ALA A 13 1.32 17.00 -12.76
N LEU A 14 1.63 18.03 -11.96
CA LEU A 14 1.59 17.95 -10.50
C LEU A 14 0.14 17.80 -9.97
N THR A 15 -0.82 18.47 -10.60
CA THR A 15 -2.24 18.31 -10.24
C THR A 15 -2.77 16.92 -10.59
N LEU A 16 -2.40 16.36 -11.74
CA LEU A 16 -2.73 14.97 -12.09
C LEU A 16 -2.08 13.96 -11.12
N ALA A 17 -0.80 14.14 -10.80
CA ALA A 17 -0.11 13.29 -9.84
C ALA A 17 -0.75 13.35 -8.45
N LEU A 18 -1.11 14.55 -7.98
CA LEU A 18 -1.81 14.74 -6.72
C LEU A 18 -3.19 14.08 -6.73
N ALA A 19 -3.99 14.30 -7.79
CA ALA A 19 -5.30 13.67 -7.96
C ALA A 19 -5.18 12.14 -7.93
N PHE A 20 -4.14 11.60 -8.56
CA PHE A 20 -3.87 10.16 -8.58
C PHE A 20 -3.50 9.62 -7.19
N ILE A 21 -2.64 10.31 -6.44
CA ILE A 21 -2.29 9.92 -5.06
C ILE A 21 -3.54 9.92 -4.17
N VAL A 22 -4.37 10.96 -4.28
CA VAL A 22 -5.63 11.06 -3.52
C VAL A 22 -6.57 9.90 -3.89
N PHE A 23 -6.69 9.58 -5.18
CA PHE A 23 -7.49 8.46 -5.65
C PHE A 23 -6.98 7.11 -5.11
N GLN A 24 -5.67 6.87 -5.13
CA GLN A 24 -5.07 5.65 -4.58
C GLN A 24 -5.29 5.52 -3.07
N ALA A 25 -5.12 6.63 -2.33
CA ALA A 25 -5.38 6.65 -0.89
C ALA A 25 -6.86 6.36 -0.59
N ALA A 26 -7.78 6.93 -1.36
CA ALA A 26 -9.21 6.66 -1.23
C ALA A 26 -9.56 5.20 -1.57
N ALA A 27 -9.00 4.66 -2.65
CA ALA A 27 -9.21 3.27 -3.04
C ALA A 27 -8.70 2.29 -1.97
N PHE A 28 -7.47 2.51 -1.46
CA PHE A 28 -6.91 1.74 -0.37
C PHE A 28 -7.78 1.84 0.90
N TRP A 29 -8.21 3.05 1.25
CA TRP A 29 -9.09 3.28 2.40
C TRP A 29 -10.40 2.50 2.28
N VAL A 30 -11.03 2.50 1.09
CA VAL A 30 -12.25 1.71 0.83
C VAL A 30 -11.97 0.23 1.02
N VAL A 31 -10.96 -0.35 0.34
CA VAL A 31 -10.62 -1.78 0.48
C VAL A 31 -10.31 -2.15 1.94
N TYR A 32 -9.58 -1.30 2.64
CA TYR A 32 -9.25 -1.52 4.04
C TYR A 32 -10.51 -1.55 4.93
N ARG A 33 -11.42 -0.58 4.74
CA ARG A 33 -12.64 -0.45 5.54
C ARG A 33 -13.74 -1.46 5.18
N THR A 34 -13.87 -1.84 3.91
CA THR A 34 -14.97 -2.70 3.43
C THR A 34 -14.58 -4.17 3.31
N LEU A 35 -13.29 -4.47 3.23
CA LEU A 35 -12.79 -5.83 3.06
C LEU A 35 -11.93 -6.26 4.25
N ILE A 36 -10.82 -5.57 4.52
CA ILE A 36 -9.81 -6.06 5.46
C ILE A 36 -10.35 -6.09 6.90
N VAL A 37 -10.86 -4.96 7.39
CA VAL A 37 -11.41 -4.85 8.75
C VAL A 37 -12.61 -5.77 8.98
N PRO A 38 -13.68 -5.75 8.14
CA PRO A 38 -14.86 -6.56 8.42
C PRO A 38 -14.62 -8.06 8.26
N VAL A 39 -13.74 -8.50 7.34
CA VAL A 39 -13.35 -9.91 7.25
C VAL A 39 -12.57 -10.34 8.48
N ALA A 40 -11.72 -9.47 9.03
CA ALA A 40 -11.01 -9.73 10.27
C ALA A 40 -11.95 -9.82 11.48
N GLU A 41 -12.86 -8.86 11.63
CA GLU A 41 -13.87 -8.87 12.69
C GLU A 41 -14.76 -10.11 12.62
N ARG A 42 -15.23 -10.46 11.41
CA ARG A 42 -16.06 -11.65 11.20
C ARG A 42 -15.30 -12.94 11.53
N SER A 43 -14.07 -13.09 11.04
CA SER A 43 -13.23 -14.25 11.34
C SER A 43 -12.94 -14.36 12.84
N ALA A 44 -12.70 -13.22 13.51
CA ALA A 44 -12.51 -13.16 14.95
C ALA A 44 -13.78 -13.55 15.72
N ASP A 45 -14.95 -13.06 15.29
CA ASP A 45 -16.24 -13.41 15.88
C ASP A 45 -16.59 -14.90 15.67
N ASP A 46 -16.23 -15.49 14.52
CA ASP A 46 -16.41 -16.91 14.22
C ASP A 46 -15.50 -17.78 15.10
N LEU A 47 -14.22 -17.44 15.23
CA LEU A 47 -13.29 -18.12 16.13
C LEU A 47 -13.74 -18.01 17.59
N ALA A 48 -14.08 -16.81 18.04
CA ALA A 48 -14.55 -16.57 19.40
C ALA A 48 -15.84 -17.36 19.68
N GLY A 49 -16.75 -17.44 18.69
CA GLY A 49 -17.95 -18.27 18.77
C GLY A 49 -17.62 -19.74 18.92
N LEU A 50 -16.72 -20.27 18.10
CA LEU A 50 -16.27 -21.66 18.18
C LEU A 50 -15.60 -21.97 19.52
N VAL A 51 -14.75 -21.07 20.01
CA VAL A 51 -14.06 -21.21 21.31
C VAL A 51 -15.06 -21.28 22.46
N VAL A 52 -16.00 -20.32 22.54
CA VAL A 52 -17.00 -20.28 23.62
C VAL A 52 -17.95 -21.46 23.54
N LEU A 53 -18.45 -21.81 22.35
CA LEU A 53 -19.33 -22.96 22.16
C LEU A 53 -18.62 -24.27 22.54
N SER A 54 -17.35 -24.43 22.16
CA SER A 54 -16.56 -25.62 22.51
C SER A 54 -16.31 -25.70 24.02
N ALA A 55 -16.05 -24.57 24.68
CA ALA A 55 -15.89 -24.51 26.13
C ALA A 55 -17.18 -24.88 26.87
N GLN A 56 -18.32 -24.34 26.45
CA GLN A 56 -19.63 -24.68 27.00
C GLN A 56 -19.96 -26.16 26.80
N THR A 57 -19.74 -26.68 25.59
CA THR A 57 -19.95 -28.10 25.26
C THR A 57 -19.08 -29.00 26.14
N TRP A 58 -17.81 -28.62 26.38
CA TRP A 58 -16.90 -29.40 27.23
C TRP A 58 -17.41 -29.53 28.67
N VAL A 59 -17.99 -28.45 29.23
CA VAL A 59 -18.56 -28.44 30.58
C VAL A 59 -19.78 -29.36 30.68
N GLU A 60 -20.66 -29.32 29.69
CA GLU A 60 -21.88 -30.14 29.64
C GLU A 60 -21.60 -31.63 29.37
N LEU A 61 -20.46 -31.95 28.75
CA LEU A 61 -20.08 -33.33 28.43
C LEU A 61 -19.74 -34.15 29.69
N PRO A 62 -20.18 -35.42 29.76
CA PRO A 62 -19.75 -36.37 30.79
C PRO A 62 -18.22 -36.55 30.78
N PRO A 63 -17.57 -36.70 31.96
CA PRO A 63 -16.11 -36.78 32.09
C PRO A 63 -15.46 -37.82 31.17
N GLU A 64 -16.08 -38.99 30.98
CA GLU A 64 -15.56 -40.04 30.10
C GLU A 64 -15.49 -39.66 28.61
N THR A 65 -16.30 -38.70 28.16
CA THR A 65 -16.36 -38.27 26.74
C THR A 65 -15.48 -37.06 26.44
N ARG A 66 -15.04 -36.32 27.46
CA ARG A 66 -14.27 -35.08 27.29
C ARG A 66 -12.95 -35.29 26.55
N ALA A 67 -12.23 -36.37 26.86
CA ALA A 67 -10.95 -36.67 26.19
C ALA A 67 -11.12 -36.93 24.68
N ALA A 68 -12.21 -37.58 24.27
CA ALA A 68 -12.52 -37.79 22.86
C ALA A 68 -12.85 -36.46 22.15
N PHE A 69 -13.64 -35.60 22.81
CA PHE A 69 -13.97 -34.27 22.31
C PHE A 69 -12.74 -33.36 22.18
N GLU A 70 -11.86 -33.34 23.18
CA GLU A 70 -10.60 -32.59 23.14
C GLU A 70 -9.70 -33.02 21.97
N GLN A 71 -9.57 -34.34 21.74
CA GLN A 71 -8.79 -34.86 20.60
C GLN A 71 -9.42 -34.47 19.27
N GLU A 72 -10.74 -34.55 19.15
CA GLU A 72 -11.44 -34.21 17.92
C GLU A 72 -11.32 -32.71 17.60
N LEU A 73 -11.48 -31.87 18.62
CA LEU A 73 -11.33 -30.43 18.49
C LEU A 73 -9.89 -30.05 18.11
N ALA A 74 -8.88 -30.71 18.70
CA ALA A 74 -7.48 -30.48 18.34
C ALA A 74 -7.17 -30.90 16.89
N ARG A 75 -7.74 -32.01 16.41
CA ARG A 75 -7.52 -32.49 15.03
C ARG A 75 -8.26 -31.63 14.01
N ARG A 76 -9.59 -31.52 14.13
CA ARG A 76 -10.43 -30.86 13.11
C ARG A 76 -10.37 -29.34 13.18
N HIS A 77 -10.30 -28.78 14.38
CA HIS A 77 -10.33 -27.33 14.58
C HIS A 77 -8.97 -26.78 15.05
N GLY A 78 -8.06 -27.57 15.60
CA GLY A 78 -6.79 -27.03 16.10
C GLY A 78 -6.96 -26.16 17.34
N LEU A 79 -8.07 -26.31 18.04
CA LEU A 79 -8.26 -25.76 19.38
C LEU A 79 -7.94 -26.86 20.40
N ARG A 80 -7.26 -26.48 21.47
CA ARG A 80 -6.96 -27.35 22.61
C ARG A 80 -7.69 -26.81 23.81
N LEU A 81 -8.46 -27.65 24.48
CA LEU A 81 -9.10 -27.34 25.76
C LEU A 81 -8.34 -28.10 26.84
N THR A 82 -8.06 -27.45 27.95
CA THR A 82 -7.49 -28.13 29.12
C THR A 82 -7.79 -27.35 30.39
N THR A 83 -7.95 -28.04 31.51
CA THR A 83 -8.00 -27.44 32.85
C THR A 83 -6.61 -27.38 33.51
N LEU A 84 -5.61 -27.99 32.88
CA LEU A 84 -4.25 -28.05 33.42
C LEU A 84 -3.50 -26.73 33.22
N ASP A 85 -2.53 -26.49 34.08
CA ASP A 85 -1.63 -25.36 33.90
C ASP A 85 -0.70 -25.55 32.71
N VAL A 86 -0.84 -24.67 31.73
CA VAL A 86 -0.02 -24.66 30.50
C VAL A 86 1.20 -23.74 30.57
N GLY A 87 1.36 -22.99 31.67
CA GLY A 87 2.46 -22.03 31.83
C GLY A 87 2.38 -20.84 30.87
N ALA A 88 1.18 -20.40 30.51
CA ALA A 88 0.95 -19.28 29.61
C ALA A 88 1.17 -17.92 30.31
N VAL A 89 2.42 -17.67 30.73
CA VAL A 89 2.81 -16.46 31.47
C VAL A 89 3.36 -15.36 30.57
N ALA A 90 3.79 -15.70 29.35
CA ALA A 90 4.33 -14.74 28.40
C ALA A 90 3.22 -14.00 27.64
N ASP A 91 3.59 -12.95 26.92
CA ASP A 91 2.69 -12.33 25.96
C ASP A 91 2.41 -13.31 24.80
N ALA A 92 1.21 -13.24 24.23
CA ALA A 92 0.88 -14.06 23.07
C ALA A 92 1.79 -13.70 21.87
N PRO A 93 2.04 -14.66 20.96
CA PRO A 93 2.74 -14.38 19.71
C PRO A 93 2.12 -13.18 18.98
N GLN A 94 2.96 -12.43 18.25
CA GLN A 94 2.50 -11.34 17.41
C GLN A 94 1.89 -11.91 16.13
N PHE A 95 0.62 -11.61 15.86
CA PHE A 95 -0.06 -12.01 14.64
C PHE A 95 -1.15 -11.01 14.26
N ALA A 96 -1.55 -11.04 12.99
CA ALA A 96 -2.55 -10.14 12.46
C ALA A 96 -3.92 -10.35 13.13
N PHE A 97 -4.60 -9.26 13.44
CA PHE A 97 -5.96 -9.25 13.98
C PHE A 97 -6.13 -9.77 15.42
N ARG A 98 -5.04 -9.85 16.19
CA ARG A 98 -5.06 -10.23 17.63
C ARG A 98 -6.09 -9.44 18.43
N THR A 99 -6.13 -8.12 18.27
CA THR A 99 -7.01 -7.23 19.03
C THR A 99 -8.48 -7.47 18.70
N GLN A 100 -8.81 -7.85 17.46
CA GLN A 100 -10.17 -8.22 17.05
C GLN A 100 -10.60 -9.53 17.72
N ILE A 101 -9.70 -10.52 17.82
CA ILE A 101 -9.97 -11.78 18.52
C ILE A 101 -10.18 -11.54 20.01
N GLU A 102 -9.30 -10.78 20.66
CA GLU A 102 -9.46 -10.39 22.08
C GLU A 102 -10.77 -9.64 22.31
N ALA A 103 -11.12 -8.69 21.44
CA ALA A 103 -12.38 -7.95 21.53
C ALA A 103 -13.61 -8.86 21.32
N ALA A 104 -13.58 -9.76 20.34
CA ALA A 104 -14.67 -10.71 20.07
C ALA A 104 -14.87 -11.70 21.21
N LEU A 105 -13.78 -12.25 21.76
CA LEU A 105 -13.80 -13.12 22.94
C LEU A 105 -14.34 -12.35 24.15
N SER A 106 -13.85 -11.14 24.39
CA SER A 106 -14.29 -10.32 25.53
C SER A 106 -15.79 -10.03 25.47
N ARG A 107 -16.31 -9.69 24.28
CA ARG A 107 -17.76 -9.48 24.08
C ARG A 107 -18.59 -10.73 24.37
N ARG A 108 -18.11 -11.92 23.97
CA ARG A 108 -18.85 -13.18 24.12
C ARG A 108 -18.76 -13.77 25.53
N VAL A 109 -17.62 -13.62 26.19
CA VAL A 109 -17.39 -14.09 27.56
C VAL A 109 -18.00 -13.14 28.58
N GLY A 110 -18.08 -11.84 28.25
CA GLY A 110 -18.59 -10.80 29.15
C GLY A 110 -17.54 -10.20 30.08
N GLU A 111 -16.29 -10.63 29.96
CA GLU A 111 -15.13 -10.13 30.72
C GLU A 111 -13.97 -9.82 29.78
N SER A 112 -12.97 -9.05 30.25
CA SER A 112 -11.80 -8.73 29.44
C SER A 112 -10.90 -9.96 29.24
N VAL A 113 -10.87 -10.48 28.02
CA VAL A 113 -10.03 -11.61 27.62
C VAL A 113 -8.77 -11.09 26.95
N VAL A 114 -7.60 -11.48 27.47
CA VAL A 114 -6.29 -11.17 26.89
C VAL A 114 -5.59 -12.47 26.51
N LEU A 115 -5.06 -12.53 25.28
CA LEU A 115 -4.32 -13.71 24.84
C LEU A 115 -2.93 -13.73 25.49
N ARG A 116 -2.54 -14.91 25.97
CA ARG A 116 -1.24 -15.21 26.56
C ARG A 116 -0.45 -16.17 25.67
N GLY A 117 0.86 -16.22 25.87
CA GLY A 117 1.77 -17.12 25.18
C GLY A 117 2.53 -18.01 26.15
N VAL A 118 3.04 -19.13 25.61
CA VAL A 118 4.01 -19.98 26.30
C VAL A 118 5.38 -19.71 25.67
N PRO A 119 6.45 -19.49 26.46
CA PRO A 119 7.79 -19.26 25.92
C PRO A 119 8.20 -20.32 24.89
N ASN A 120 8.79 -19.88 23.77
CA ASN A 120 9.21 -20.73 22.65
C ASN A 120 8.10 -21.59 22.01
N LYS A 121 6.82 -21.20 22.17
CA LYS A 121 5.67 -21.83 21.49
C LYS A 121 4.91 -20.78 20.69
N ALA A 122 4.41 -21.19 19.52
CA ALA A 122 3.59 -20.34 18.65
C ALA A 122 2.09 -20.39 18.99
N ALA A 123 1.70 -21.00 20.11
CA ALA A 123 0.31 -21.11 20.51
C ALA A 123 -0.11 -19.89 21.35
N ALA A 124 -1.27 -19.32 21.02
CA ALA A 124 -1.97 -18.36 21.85
C ALA A 124 -2.93 -19.11 22.78
N TRP A 125 -2.99 -18.68 24.03
CA TRP A 125 -3.83 -19.26 25.08
C TRP A 125 -4.72 -18.20 25.69
N LEU A 126 -5.91 -18.59 26.11
CA LEU A 126 -6.78 -17.79 26.95
C LEU A 126 -7.39 -18.63 28.06
N ASP A 127 -7.76 -17.96 29.14
CA ASP A 127 -8.52 -18.54 30.23
C ASP A 127 -9.99 -18.10 30.09
N ILE A 128 -10.92 -19.05 30.16
CA ILE A 128 -12.35 -18.79 30.10
C ILE A 128 -13.00 -19.41 31.34
N PRO A 129 -13.65 -18.60 32.20
CA PRO A 129 -14.48 -19.12 33.28
C PRO A 129 -15.79 -19.65 32.69
N VAL A 130 -15.98 -20.98 32.66
CA VAL A 130 -17.24 -21.59 32.18
C VAL A 130 -17.67 -22.69 33.14
N GLY A 131 -18.92 -22.61 33.62
CA GLY A 131 -19.52 -23.66 34.46
C GLY A 131 -18.75 -23.98 35.74
N GLY A 132 -18.09 -22.97 36.35
CA GLY A 132 -17.27 -23.16 37.55
C GLY A 132 -15.89 -23.78 37.29
N HIS A 133 -15.49 -23.94 36.02
CA HIS A 133 -14.16 -24.36 35.62
C HIS A 133 -13.37 -23.21 35.00
N ASP A 134 -12.10 -23.09 35.37
CA ASP A 134 -11.14 -22.24 34.68
C ASP A 134 -10.56 -23.03 33.50
N LEU A 135 -11.23 -22.92 32.36
CA LEU A 135 -10.86 -23.68 31.18
C LEU A 135 -9.88 -22.89 30.32
N ARG A 136 -8.76 -23.51 29.99
CA ARG A 136 -7.72 -22.91 29.15
C ARG A 136 -7.90 -23.38 27.72
N VAL A 137 -8.02 -22.41 26.82
CA VAL A 137 -8.19 -22.67 25.39
C VAL A 137 -6.95 -22.19 24.65
N GLY A 138 -6.33 -23.11 23.93
CA GLY A 138 -5.12 -22.87 23.14
C GLY A 138 -5.37 -23.04 21.66
N PHE A 139 -4.83 -22.16 20.84
CA PHE A 139 -4.89 -22.27 19.38
C PHE A 139 -3.60 -21.76 18.72
N PHE A 140 -3.36 -22.17 17.49
CA PHE A 140 -2.25 -21.67 16.68
C PHE A 140 -2.76 -20.53 15.79
N PRO A 141 -2.28 -19.28 15.97
CA PRO A 141 -2.78 -18.14 15.21
C PRO A 141 -2.64 -18.30 13.70
N ASP A 142 -1.59 -18.95 13.20
CA ASP A 142 -1.37 -19.18 11.77
C ASP A 142 -2.50 -19.99 11.09
N ARG A 143 -3.22 -20.83 11.85
CA ARG A 143 -4.35 -21.62 11.33
C ARG A 143 -5.61 -20.76 11.10
N TYR A 144 -5.71 -19.63 11.82
CA TYR A 144 -6.84 -18.72 11.84
C TYR A 144 -6.51 -17.34 11.29
N ALA A 145 -5.25 -17.11 10.93
CA ALA A 145 -4.78 -15.89 10.32
C ALA A 145 -5.56 -15.68 9.01
N VAL A 146 -6.32 -14.58 8.96
CA VAL A 146 -7.00 -14.17 7.74
C VAL A 146 -5.94 -13.97 6.68
N LYS A 147 -6.00 -14.78 5.63
CA LYS A 147 -5.10 -14.61 4.48
C LYS A 147 -5.31 -13.19 3.96
N PRO A 148 -4.25 -12.35 3.91
CA PRO A 148 -4.40 -11.00 3.39
C PRO A 148 -5.03 -11.10 1.99
N PRO A 149 -5.93 -10.17 1.61
CA PRO A 149 -6.55 -10.20 0.29
C PRO A 149 -5.52 -9.77 -0.75
N LEU A 150 -4.53 -10.65 -1.00
CA LEU A 150 -3.35 -10.38 -1.82
C LEU A 150 -3.76 -9.95 -3.22
N ALA A 151 -4.86 -10.47 -3.75
CA ALA A 151 -5.41 -10.02 -5.03
C ALA A 151 -5.83 -8.54 -5.00
N ALA A 152 -6.58 -8.11 -3.98
CA ALA A 152 -7.00 -6.71 -3.86
C ALA A 152 -5.81 -5.78 -3.61
N ILE A 153 -4.88 -6.19 -2.74
CA ILE A 153 -3.63 -5.45 -2.46
C ILE A 153 -2.78 -5.37 -3.73
N ALA A 154 -2.65 -6.47 -4.49
CA ALA A 154 -1.91 -6.50 -5.75
C ALA A 154 -2.57 -5.61 -6.81
N VAL A 155 -3.90 -5.59 -6.93
CA VAL A 155 -4.60 -4.70 -7.88
C VAL A 155 -4.33 -3.23 -7.54
N VAL A 156 -4.43 -2.84 -6.27
CA VAL A 156 -4.12 -1.48 -5.82
C VAL A 156 -2.63 -1.17 -6.04
N GLY A 157 -1.73 -2.09 -5.66
CA GLY A 157 -0.29 -1.93 -5.79
C GLY A 157 0.19 -1.83 -7.24
N VAL A 158 -0.30 -2.72 -8.11
CA VAL A 158 -0.03 -2.70 -9.55
C VAL A 158 -0.62 -1.45 -10.19
N GLY A 159 -1.86 -1.07 -9.82
CA GLY A 159 -2.49 0.17 -10.29
C GLY A 159 -1.67 1.41 -9.91
N ALA A 160 -1.19 1.47 -8.67
CA ALA A 160 -0.32 2.55 -8.20
C ALA A 160 1.03 2.55 -8.94
N PHE A 161 1.65 1.39 -9.12
CA PHE A 161 2.94 1.25 -9.81
C PHE A 161 2.86 1.64 -11.28
N LEU A 162 1.89 1.10 -12.02
CA LEU A 162 1.69 1.41 -13.44
C LEU A 162 1.46 2.90 -13.64
N SER A 163 0.63 3.50 -12.80
CA SER A 163 0.31 4.92 -12.93
C SER A 163 1.47 5.83 -12.55
N LEU A 164 2.29 5.43 -11.56
CA LEU A 164 3.54 6.12 -11.25
C LEU A 164 4.50 6.05 -12.45
N LEU A 165 4.66 4.89 -13.07
CA LEU A 165 5.47 4.73 -14.29
C LEU A 165 4.93 5.60 -15.43
N THR A 166 3.62 5.60 -15.67
CA THR A 166 2.99 6.44 -16.69
C THR A 166 3.22 7.92 -16.42
N ALA A 167 3.06 8.37 -15.18
CA ALA A 167 3.30 9.76 -14.79
C ALA A 167 4.78 10.16 -15.00
N LEU A 168 5.73 9.34 -14.54
CA LEU A 168 7.16 9.60 -14.73
C LEU A 168 7.56 9.63 -16.21
N PHE A 169 7.02 8.70 -16.99
CA PHE A 169 7.24 8.64 -18.44
C PHE A 169 6.72 9.90 -19.13
N LEU A 170 5.49 10.31 -18.81
CA LEU A 170 4.86 11.51 -19.39
C LEU A 170 5.60 12.79 -19.00
N VAL A 171 6.01 12.92 -17.74
CA VAL A 171 6.80 14.05 -17.25
C VAL A 171 8.14 14.14 -17.99
N ARG A 172 8.87 13.03 -18.15
CA ARG A 172 10.14 13.01 -18.90
C ARG A 172 9.95 13.38 -20.36
N ARG A 173 8.92 12.84 -21.02
CA ARG A 173 8.65 13.06 -22.44
C ARG A 173 8.39 14.54 -22.78
N ILE A 174 7.89 15.32 -21.83
CA ILE A 174 7.53 16.72 -22.06
C ILE A 174 8.54 17.69 -21.45
N THR A 175 9.02 17.43 -20.23
CA THR A 175 9.92 18.37 -19.51
C THR A 175 11.31 18.41 -20.15
N VAL A 176 11.83 17.30 -20.66
CA VAL A 176 13.18 17.25 -21.25
C VAL A 176 13.28 18.07 -22.55
N PRO A 177 12.38 17.91 -23.55
CA PRO A 177 12.42 18.75 -24.75
C PRO A 177 12.22 20.24 -24.44
N LEU A 178 11.34 20.56 -23.50
CA LEU A 178 11.09 21.96 -23.10
C LEU A 178 12.33 22.60 -22.47
N ALA A 179 13.03 21.86 -21.61
CA ALA A 179 14.27 22.32 -21.00
C ALA A 179 15.37 22.55 -22.04
N ARG A 180 15.51 21.66 -23.02
CA ARG A 180 16.44 21.85 -24.15
C ARG A 180 16.09 23.07 -24.99
N ALA A 181 14.81 23.26 -25.30
CA ALA A 181 14.35 24.42 -26.07
C ALA A 181 14.63 25.75 -25.32
N ALA A 182 14.39 25.78 -24.01
CA ALA A 182 14.71 26.94 -23.18
C ALA A 182 16.22 27.24 -23.16
N GLN A 183 17.06 26.20 -23.07
CA GLN A 183 18.52 26.35 -23.12
C GLN A 183 19.00 26.83 -24.49
N ALA A 184 18.52 26.25 -25.59
CA ALA A 184 18.87 26.68 -26.94
C ALA A 184 18.45 28.14 -27.19
N ALA A 185 17.26 28.54 -26.73
CA ALA A 185 16.81 29.93 -26.82
C ALA A 185 17.74 30.90 -26.07
N SER A 186 18.25 30.50 -24.90
CA SER A 186 19.22 31.31 -24.14
C SER A 186 20.55 31.48 -24.88
N GLN A 187 21.01 30.46 -25.61
CA GLN A 187 22.22 30.51 -26.44
C GLN A 187 22.06 31.47 -27.61
N VAL A 188 20.95 31.38 -28.36
CA VAL A 188 20.64 32.35 -29.43
C VAL A 188 20.60 33.78 -28.88
N GLY A 189 19.99 33.98 -27.70
CA GLY A 189 19.93 35.28 -27.04
C GLY A 189 21.30 35.83 -26.61
N ALA A 190 22.28 34.95 -26.38
CA ALA A 190 23.67 35.32 -26.10
C ALA A 190 24.51 35.54 -27.37
N GLY A 191 23.94 35.36 -28.56
CA GLY A 191 24.65 35.39 -29.83
C GLY A 191 25.45 34.10 -30.12
N GLU A 192 25.24 33.05 -29.32
CA GLU A 192 25.83 31.73 -29.56
C GLU A 192 24.97 30.93 -30.55
N LEU A 193 25.60 29.94 -31.17
CA LEU A 193 24.98 29.05 -32.14
C LEU A 193 24.55 27.75 -31.44
N PRO A 194 23.26 27.58 -31.12
CA PRO A 194 22.79 26.35 -30.50
C PRO A 194 22.79 25.18 -31.47
N ASP A 195 22.91 23.97 -30.93
CA ASP A 195 22.61 22.75 -31.69
C ASP A 195 21.11 22.71 -32.06
N PRO A 196 20.75 22.21 -33.25
CA PRO A 196 19.35 22.07 -33.66
C PRO A 196 18.55 21.23 -32.66
N LEU A 197 17.37 21.70 -32.29
CA LEU A 197 16.47 20.92 -31.45
C LEU A 197 15.96 19.71 -32.24
N PRO A 198 15.95 18.50 -31.64
CA PRO A 198 15.44 17.32 -32.31
C PRO A 198 13.93 17.43 -32.53
N GLU A 199 13.49 17.35 -33.78
CA GLU A 199 12.08 17.41 -34.22
C GLU A 199 11.33 16.10 -33.96
N THR A 200 11.41 15.60 -32.73
CA THR A 200 10.88 14.29 -32.32
C THR A 200 9.90 14.42 -31.16
N GLY A 201 8.98 13.47 -31.03
CA GLY A 201 8.02 13.43 -29.93
C GLY A 201 6.58 13.75 -30.37
N PRO A 202 5.73 14.24 -29.45
CA PRO A 202 4.38 14.73 -29.77
C PRO A 202 4.40 15.78 -30.88
N ALA A 203 3.36 15.83 -31.71
CA ALA A 203 3.30 16.69 -32.89
C ALA A 203 3.53 18.17 -32.54
N GLU A 204 3.00 18.62 -31.41
CA GLU A 204 3.12 19.99 -30.92
C GLU A 204 4.57 20.33 -30.55
N LEU A 205 5.31 19.39 -29.94
CA LEU A 205 6.71 19.59 -29.56
C LEU A 205 7.64 19.50 -30.79
N ALA A 206 7.34 18.62 -31.74
CA ALA A 206 8.10 18.51 -32.98
C ALA A 206 7.92 19.75 -33.85
N GLU A 207 6.70 20.28 -33.96
CA GLU A 207 6.41 21.53 -34.68
C GLU A 207 7.07 22.74 -34.00
N LEU A 208 7.05 22.80 -32.66
CA LEU A 208 7.76 23.84 -31.91
C LEU A 208 9.27 23.78 -32.18
N ALA A 209 9.87 22.59 -32.16
CA ALA A 209 11.29 22.40 -32.46
C ALA A 209 11.63 22.83 -33.90
N ARG A 210 10.79 22.44 -34.88
CA ARG A 210 10.94 22.85 -36.28
C ARG A 210 10.94 24.37 -36.43
N ARG A 211 9.94 25.05 -35.86
CA ARG A 211 9.83 26.52 -35.93
C ARG A 211 10.99 27.22 -35.23
N PHE A 212 11.43 26.68 -34.09
CA PHE A 212 12.61 27.20 -33.39
C PHE A 212 13.87 27.08 -34.24
N ASN A 213 14.09 25.92 -34.89
CA ASN A 213 15.26 25.70 -35.75
C ASN A 213 15.27 26.66 -36.95
N ILE A 214 14.11 26.89 -37.59
CA ILE A 214 13.98 27.86 -38.69
C ILE A 214 14.34 29.27 -38.22
N MET A 215 13.75 29.72 -37.11
CA MET A 215 14.03 31.04 -36.53
C MET A 215 15.52 31.20 -36.16
N ALA A 216 16.15 30.18 -35.58
CA ALA A 216 17.56 30.22 -35.22
C ALA A 216 18.47 30.34 -36.47
N ALA A 217 18.10 29.70 -37.58
CA ALA A 217 18.80 29.81 -38.85
C ALA A 217 18.66 31.22 -39.47
N GLU A 218 17.45 31.79 -39.46
CA GLU A 218 17.20 33.15 -39.96
C GLU A 218 17.98 34.22 -39.16
N VAL A 219 18.02 34.08 -37.82
CA VAL A 219 18.80 34.98 -36.95
C VAL A 219 20.29 34.89 -37.28
N ARG A 220 20.82 33.69 -37.53
CA ARG A 220 22.20 33.50 -37.94
C ARG A 220 22.50 34.21 -39.26
N GLU A 221 21.65 34.03 -40.27
CA GLU A 221 21.84 34.64 -41.58
C GLU A 221 21.86 36.18 -41.49
N LEU A 222 21.00 36.77 -40.65
CA LEU A 222 20.97 38.21 -40.39
C LEU A 222 22.25 38.72 -39.70
N LEU A 223 22.82 37.94 -38.78
CA LEU A 223 24.07 38.29 -38.10
C LEU A 223 25.29 38.16 -39.05
N ASP A 224 25.35 37.10 -39.86
CA ASP A 224 26.42 36.90 -40.85
C ASP A 224 26.41 38.02 -41.90
N ASN A 225 25.24 38.37 -42.45
CA ASN A 225 25.11 39.45 -43.44
C ASN A 225 25.55 40.83 -42.91
N ARG A 226 25.32 41.13 -41.63
CA ARG A 226 25.81 42.37 -40.99
C ARG A 226 27.33 42.40 -40.89
N THR A 227 27.94 41.27 -40.60
CA THR A 227 29.40 41.15 -40.46
C THR A 227 30.09 41.32 -41.81
N THR A 228 29.52 40.75 -42.89
CA THR A 228 30.03 40.91 -44.26
C THR A 228 29.88 42.34 -44.78
N LEU A 229 28.76 43.01 -44.49
CA LEU A 229 28.56 44.41 -44.88
C LEU A 229 29.57 45.34 -44.18
N LEU A 230 29.84 45.16 -42.88
CA LEU A 230 30.83 45.98 -42.17
C LEU A 230 32.27 45.73 -42.64
N ALA A 231 32.60 44.51 -43.07
CA ALA A 231 33.92 44.18 -43.63
C ALA A 231 34.13 44.73 -45.06
N GLY A 232 33.05 44.96 -45.83
CA GLY A 232 33.12 45.48 -47.20
C GLY A 232 33.15 47.02 -47.31
N ILE A 233 32.95 47.75 -46.21
CA ILE A 233 32.95 49.24 -46.19
C ILE A 233 34.25 49.79 -45.55
N SER A 234 35.26 48.93 -45.34
CA SER A 234 36.60 49.32 -44.87
C SER A 234 37.61 49.43 -46.00
#